data_AF-A0AAE2SB82-F1
#
_entry.id   AF-A0AAE2SB82-F1
#
_cell.length_a   1.000
_cell.length_b   1.000
_cell.length_c   1.000
_cell.angle_alpha   90.00
_cell.angle_beta   90.00
_cell.angle_gamma   90.00
#
_symmetry.space_group_name_H-M   'P 1'
#
loop_
_entity.id
_entity.type
_entity.pdbx_description
1 polymer ?
#
loop_
_entity_poly.entity_id
_entity_poly.type
_entity_poly.pdbx_seq_one_letter_code
_entity_poly.pdbx_strand_id
1 'polypeptide(L)'
;MITALKTTAQDASPTEPPQHLTQTQIKGLLVVQLDNGKFAGAASQMNATVIKKPNTFEIGINQEVGDMMKKATVEVDKFIRVRYAGKLPSDMRVELSFADKYSPKDGPSAAVVCALMVDSILSGKAIDPGFAATGDMTATGAVQPVGGVPSKIKGAIRKDCSHVGIPEQNKESITDAYILKGIKSLYDIQIFTLKSFDEAHALAMLKRPEATQQALDDFAEIQQVLKKNEKYIYNSKVRERLRKVVQLSPNHLSARLLYLHSVKKGPKKLSLLGSIEGIDNAGSQLASMLKDGSFMSAGGLGDDTLTDLVYEISRLRPTLDKRTTKYADSYLNVARFIKRHRERNRLNAQLMRELQQLANATDIERTRLLNNEEVREELMD
;
A
#
# COMPACT_ATOMS: atom_id res chain seq x y z
N MET A 1 21.94 -57.81 -27.26
CA MET A 1 20.66 -57.57 -27.95
C MET A 1 20.03 -56.33 -27.34
N ILE A 2 20.06 -55.23 -28.10
CA ILE A 2 19.49 -53.94 -27.74
C ILE A 2 18.02 -53.97 -28.16
N THR A 3 17.09 -53.95 -27.20
CA THR A 3 15.64 -53.93 -27.50
C THR A 3 15.14 -52.50 -27.39
N ALA A 4 14.90 -51.88 -28.54
CA ALA A 4 14.30 -50.56 -28.66
C ALA A 4 12.80 -50.62 -28.31
N LEU A 5 12.38 -49.87 -27.30
CA LEU A 5 10.96 -49.56 -27.07
C LEU A 5 10.61 -48.30 -27.87
N LYS A 6 9.88 -48.49 -28.96
CA LYS A 6 9.15 -47.43 -29.66
C LYS A 6 7.97 -47.02 -28.78
N THR A 7 8.03 -45.82 -28.20
CA THR A 7 6.86 -45.17 -27.61
C THR A 7 6.16 -44.39 -28.71
N THR A 8 4.96 -44.82 -29.08
CA THR A 8 4.07 -44.13 -30.02
C THR A 8 3.60 -42.82 -29.40
N ALA A 9 4.01 -41.71 -30.00
CA ALA A 9 3.42 -40.40 -29.79
C ALA A 9 2.16 -40.27 -30.65
N GLN A 10 1.01 -40.07 -30.02
CA GLN A 10 -0.24 -39.65 -30.66
C GLN A 10 -1.18 -39.10 -29.58
N ASP A 11 -1.16 -37.78 -29.38
CA ASP A 11 -2.30 -36.90 -29.69
C ASP A 11 -2.03 -35.50 -29.11
N ALA A 12 -1.57 -34.59 -29.99
CA ALA A 12 -1.66 -33.17 -29.76
C ALA A 12 -2.34 -32.59 -31.00
N SER A 13 -3.66 -32.43 -30.92
CA SER A 13 -4.44 -31.61 -31.84
C SER A 13 -3.79 -30.22 -31.95
N PRO A 14 -3.79 -29.59 -33.14
CA PRO A 14 -3.25 -28.24 -33.29
C PRO A 14 -4.06 -27.30 -32.40
N THR A 15 -3.39 -26.73 -31.39
CA THR A 15 -4.00 -25.76 -30.48
C THR A 15 -4.36 -24.54 -31.30
N GLU A 16 -5.65 -24.21 -31.37
CA GLU A 16 -6.11 -22.91 -31.85
C GLU A 16 -5.32 -21.80 -31.13
N PRO A 17 -4.96 -20.70 -31.83
CA PRO A 17 -4.32 -19.58 -31.16
C PRO A 17 -5.20 -19.11 -30.00
N PRO A 18 -4.62 -18.75 -28.85
CA PRO A 18 -5.40 -18.37 -27.67
C PRO A 18 -6.37 -17.25 -28.04
N GLN A 19 -7.67 -17.47 -27.81
CA GLN A 19 -8.68 -16.45 -28.03
C GLN A 19 -8.40 -15.27 -27.10
N HIS A 20 -8.01 -14.13 -27.67
CA HIS A 20 -7.87 -12.89 -26.93
C HIS A 20 -9.20 -12.50 -26.30
N LEU A 21 -9.17 -11.99 -25.07
CA LEU A 21 -10.36 -11.35 -24.51
C LEU A 21 -10.62 -10.07 -25.28
N THR A 22 -11.89 -9.72 -25.47
CA THR A 22 -12.28 -8.44 -26.08
C THR A 22 -12.37 -7.32 -25.04
N GLN A 23 -12.63 -7.68 -23.78
CA GLN A 23 -12.69 -6.77 -22.64
C GLN A 23 -12.19 -7.46 -21.35
N THR A 24 -11.62 -6.67 -20.45
CA THR A 24 -11.27 -7.10 -19.08
C THR A 24 -11.35 -5.91 -18.13
N GLN A 25 -11.42 -6.19 -16.84
CA GLN A 25 -11.56 -5.17 -15.80
C GLN A 25 -10.79 -5.57 -14.53
N ILE A 26 -10.32 -4.57 -13.80
CA ILE A 26 -9.61 -4.74 -12.53
C ILE A 26 -9.80 -3.50 -11.66
N LYS A 27 -9.74 -3.65 -10.34
CA LYS A 27 -9.81 -2.53 -9.40
C LYS A 27 -8.40 -1.98 -9.15
N GLY A 28 -8.15 -0.76 -9.61
CA GLY A 28 -6.97 0.01 -9.23
C GLY A 28 -7.20 0.78 -7.93
N LEU A 29 -6.14 1.03 -7.15
CA LEU A 29 -6.24 1.79 -5.91
C LEU A 29 -5.63 3.18 -6.03
N LEU A 30 -6.35 4.18 -5.52
CA LEU A 30 -5.98 5.58 -5.58
C LEU A 30 -6.27 6.28 -4.25
N VAL A 31 -5.74 7.50 -4.13
CA VAL A 31 -6.07 8.41 -3.04
C VAL A 31 -6.85 9.57 -3.66
N VAL A 32 -7.98 9.93 -3.06
CA VAL A 32 -8.82 11.06 -3.45
C VAL A 32 -8.79 12.12 -2.37
N GLN A 33 -8.82 13.38 -2.77
CA GLN A 33 -9.04 14.49 -1.86
C GLN A 33 -10.55 14.65 -1.64
N LEU A 34 -10.94 14.85 -0.39
CA LEU A 34 -12.31 15.10 0.04
C LEU A 34 -12.55 16.61 0.14
N ASP A 35 -13.81 17.04 0.12
CA ASP A 35 -14.21 18.46 0.19
C ASP A 35 -13.68 19.18 1.43
N ASN A 36 -13.42 18.43 2.51
CA ASN A 36 -12.83 18.95 3.74
C ASN A 36 -11.28 19.04 3.70
N GLY A 37 -10.67 18.91 2.52
CA GLY A 37 -9.23 18.94 2.30
C GLY A 37 -8.48 17.69 2.75
N LYS A 38 -9.14 16.69 3.37
CA LYS A 38 -8.51 15.43 3.79
C LYS A 38 -8.39 14.46 2.63
N PHE A 39 -7.48 13.50 2.76
CA PHE A 39 -7.29 12.44 1.78
C PHE A 39 -7.93 11.13 2.24
N ALA A 40 -8.56 10.41 1.31
CA ALA A 40 -9.11 9.08 1.53
C ALA A 40 -8.69 8.13 0.42
N GLY A 41 -8.38 6.88 0.75
CA GLY A 41 -8.17 5.87 -0.29
C GLY A 41 -9.49 5.40 -0.89
N ALA A 42 -9.44 5.08 -2.17
CA ALA A 42 -10.55 4.53 -2.93
C ALA A 42 -10.05 3.36 -3.80
N ALA A 43 -10.95 2.43 -4.12
CA ALA A 43 -10.76 1.51 -5.24
C ALA A 43 -11.65 1.96 -6.39
N SER A 44 -11.05 2.14 -7.56
CA SER A 44 -11.77 2.48 -8.79
C SER A 44 -11.60 1.36 -9.79
N GLN A 45 -12.69 1.04 -10.48
CA GLN A 45 -12.62 0.12 -11.59
C GLN A 45 -11.87 0.76 -12.76
N MET A 46 -11.03 -0.04 -13.40
CA MET A 46 -10.38 0.23 -14.68
C MET A 46 -10.80 -0.85 -15.66
N ASN A 47 -10.97 -0.47 -16.93
CA ASN A 47 -11.36 -1.38 -17.99
C ASN A 47 -10.36 -1.29 -19.13
N ALA A 48 -10.10 -2.43 -19.77
CA ALA A 48 -9.41 -2.49 -21.04
C ALA A 48 -10.36 -3.04 -22.10
N THR A 49 -10.41 -2.39 -23.26
CA THR A 49 -11.24 -2.78 -24.40
C THR A 49 -10.38 -2.92 -25.65
N VAL A 50 -10.59 -4.00 -26.40
CA VAL A 50 -9.95 -4.20 -27.70
C VAL A 50 -10.69 -3.43 -28.77
N ILE A 51 -9.95 -2.64 -29.53
CA ILE A 51 -10.41 -1.93 -30.73
C ILE A 51 -9.59 -2.43 -31.91
N LYS A 52 -10.25 -2.70 -33.04
CA LYS A 52 -9.54 -3.07 -34.27
C LYS A 52 -8.77 -1.85 -34.78
N LYS A 53 -7.44 -1.98 -34.90
CA LYS A 53 -6.58 -0.93 -35.45
C LYS A 53 -5.61 -1.53 -36.46
N PRO A 54 -5.90 -1.44 -37.77
CA PRO A 54 -5.10 -2.12 -38.79
C PRO A 54 -3.61 -1.76 -38.75
N ASN A 55 -2.76 -2.77 -38.99
CA ASN A 55 -1.31 -2.67 -39.17
C ASN A 55 -0.52 -2.14 -37.95
N THR A 56 -1.08 -2.18 -36.74
CA THR A 56 -0.35 -1.81 -35.53
C THR A 56 -0.85 -2.55 -34.29
N PHE A 57 0.06 -2.72 -33.32
CA PHE A 57 -0.28 -2.99 -31.93
C PHE A 57 -0.07 -1.71 -31.12
N GLU A 58 -1.11 -1.24 -30.45
CA GLU A 58 -1.05 -0.01 -29.66
C GLU A 58 -1.75 -0.17 -28.31
N ILE A 59 -1.14 0.38 -27.27
CA ILE A 59 -1.75 0.54 -25.95
C ILE A 59 -2.00 2.04 -25.75
N GLY A 60 -3.20 2.41 -25.32
CA GLY A 60 -3.53 3.81 -25.07
C GLY A 60 -4.56 3.99 -23.98
N ILE A 61 -4.60 5.17 -23.37
CA ILE A 61 -5.64 5.60 -22.44
C ILE A 61 -6.58 6.54 -23.17
N ASN A 62 -7.89 6.39 -22.99
CA ASN A 62 -8.91 7.18 -23.72
C ASN A 62 -9.38 8.45 -23.03
N GLN A 63 -8.64 8.91 -22.02
CA GLN A 63 -8.92 10.12 -21.28
C GLN A 63 -7.62 10.86 -21.00
N GLU A 64 -7.74 12.14 -20.67
CA GLU A 64 -6.58 12.96 -20.32
C GLU A 64 -5.96 12.47 -19.00
N VAL A 65 -4.64 12.26 -19.05
CA VAL A 65 -3.83 11.85 -17.90
C VAL A 65 -2.59 12.74 -17.82
N GLY A 66 -2.09 12.93 -16.60
CA GLY A 66 -0.88 13.73 -16.39
C GLY A 66 0.40 13.03 -16.81
N ASP A 67 1.53 13.72 -16.68
CA ASP A 67 2.80 13.30 -17.27
C ASP A 67 3.41 12.07 -16.59
N MET A 68 3.13 11.84 -15.30
CA MET A 68 3.60 10.63 -14.63
C MET A 68 2.88 9.40 -15.18
N MET A 69 1.56 9.49 -15.39
CA MET A 69 0.79 8.39 -15.98
C MET A 69 1.17 8.11 -17.44
N LYS A 70 1.47 9.14 -18.24
CA LYS A 70 2.00 8.96 -19.60
C LYS A 70 3.30 8.17 -19.59
N LYS A 71 4.25 8.53 -18.72
CA LYS A 71 5.53 7.82 -18.57
C LYS A 71 5.32 6.36 -18.11
N ALA A 72 4.44 6.14 -17.14
CA ALA A 72 4.09 4.79 -16.68
C ALA A 72 3.51 3.93 -17.81
N THR A 73 2.64 4.50 -18.66
CA THR A 73 2.06 3.79 -19.82
C THR A 73 3.13 3.39 -20.84
N VAL A 74 4.16 4.24 -21.04
CA VAL A 74 5.31 3.92 -21.90
C VAL A 74 6.12 2.75 -21.33
N GLU A 75 6.35 2.69 -20.01
CA GLU A 75 7.04 1.55 -19.38
C GLU A 75 6.23 0.25 -19.50
N VAL A 76 4.91 0.33 -19.37
CA VAL A 76 3.99 -0.80 -19.62
C VAL A 76 4.08 -1.27 -21.08
N ASP A 77 4.05 -0.36 -22.06
CA ASP A 77 4.16 -0.73 -23.48
C ASP A 77 5.49 -1.43 -23.78
N LYS A 78 6.62 -0.91 -23.27
CA LYS A 78 7.93 -1.56 -23.39
C LYS A 78 7.91 -2.98 -22.80
N PHE A 79 7.39 -3.13 -21.58
CA PHE A 79 7.31 -4.42 -20.91
C PHE A 79 6.48 -5.43 -21.72
N ILE A 80 5.30 -5.04 -22.19
CA ILE A 80 4.41 -5.90 -22.98
C ILE A 80 5.06 -6.31 -24.31
N ARG A 81 5.72 -5.39 -25.01
CA ARG A 81 6.43 -5.69 -26.26
C ARG A 81 7.56 -6.69 -26.06
N VAL A 82 8.30 -6.59 -24.96
CA VAL A 82 9.35 -7.56 -24.63
C VAL A 82 8.75 -8.91 -24.25
N ARG A 83 7.74 -8.95 -23.38
CA ARG A 83 7.08 -10.19 -22.92
C ARG A 83 6.41 -10.97 -24.05
N TYR A 84 5.80 -10.26 -25.00
CA TYR A 84 5.09 -10.83 -26.15
C TYR A 84 5.86 -10.65 -27.47
N ALA A 85 7.19 -10.55 -27.42
CA ALA A 85 8.02 -10.39 -28.61
C ALA A 85 7.70 -11.46 -29.67
N GLY A 86 7.39 -11.01 -30.89
CA GLY A 86 7.00 -11.88 -32.01
C GLY A 86 5.59 -12.49 -31.92
N LYS A 87 4.80 -12.16 -30.89
CA LYS A 87 3.45 -12.70 -30.64
C LYS A 87 2.36 -11.63 -30.56
N LEU A 88 2.71 -10.36 -30.73
CA LEU A 88 1.74 -9.26 -30.71
C LEU A 88 0.87 -9.28 -31.98
N PRO A 89 -0.46 -9.13 -31.85
CA PRO A 89 -1.34 -8.97 -33.01
C PRO A 89 -1.02 -7.69 -33.79
N SER A 90 -1.06 -7.74 -35.11
CA SER A 90 -0.76 -6.61 -35.99
C SER A 90 -1.97 -5.72 -36.29
N ASP A 91 -3.14 -5.96 -35.69
CA ASP A 91 -4.37 -5.22 -35.97
C ASP A 91 -5.18 -4.85 -34.72
N MET A 92 -4.49 -4.54 -33.60
CA MET A 92 -5.09 -4.42 -32.28
C MET A 92 -4.67 -3.13 -31.55
N ARG A 93 -5.67 -2.40 -31.04
CA ARG A 93 -5.48 -1.37 -30.01
C ARG A 93 -6.12 -1.85 -28.71
N VAL A 94 -5.35 -1.85 -27.63
CA VAL A 94 -5.88 -2.05 -26.27
C VAL A 94 -6.09 -0.69 -25.64
N GLU A 95 -7.36 -0.34 -25.43
CA GLU A 95 -7.78 0.94 -24.88
C GLU A 95 -8.11 0.81 -23.39
N LEU A 96 -7.31 1.47 -22.55
CA LEU A 96 -7.44 1.54 -21.11
C LEU A 96 -8.31 2.73 -20.72
N SER A 97 -9.16 2.55 -19.71
CA SER A 97 -10.06 3.60 -19.21
C SER A 97 -10.26 3.48 -17.71
N PHE A 98 -10.52 4.62 -17.06
CA PHE A 98 -10.92 4.68 -15.66
C PHE A 98 -12.43 4.85 -15.58
N ALA A 99 -13.07 4.30 -14.54
CA ALA A 99 -14.52 4.48 -14.33
C ALA A 99 -14.91 5.96 -14.21
N ASP A 100 -14.06 6.76 -13.57
CA ASP A 100 -14.20 8.22 -13.52
C ASP A 100 -13.44 8.87 -14.68
N LYS A 101 -14.19 9.21 -15.72
CA LYS A 101 -13.67 9.78 -16.98
C LYS A 101 -13.40 11.29 -16.92
N TYR A 102 -14.01 11.99 -15.96
CA TYR A 102 -14.08 13.45 -15.98
C TYR A 102 -13.07 14.12 -15.04
N SER A 103 -12.47 13.36 -14.13
CA SER A 103 -11.40 13.88 -13.27
C SER A 103 -10.02 13.51 -13.84
N PRO A 104 -9.08 14.46 -13.96
CA PRO A 104 -7.73 14.16 -14.42
C PRO A 104 -7.08 13.13 -13.48
N LYS A 105 -6.43 12.12 -14.08
CA LYS A 105 -5.70 11.08 -13.33
C LYS A 105 -4.21 11.25 -13.60
N ASP A 106 -3.45 11.47 -12.53
CA ASP A 106 -2.00 11.49 -12.60
C ASP A 106 -1.38 10.76 -11.41
N GLY A 107 -0.30 10.03 -11.68
CA GLY A 107 0.40 9.20 -10.70
C GLY A 107 0.65 7.78 -11.23
N PRO A 108 1.89 7.27 -11.13
CA PRO A 108 2.27 6.06 -11.85
C PRO A 108 1.76 4.76 -11.16
N SER A 109 1.08 4.89 -10.02
CA SER A 109 0.66 3.78 -9.16
C SER A 109 -0.38 2.80 -9.72
N ALA A 110 -0.78 2.98 -10.98
CA ALA A 110 -1.64 2.06 -11.73
C ALA A 110 -0.88 1.26 -12.82
N ALA A 111 0.43 1.44 -12.97
CA ALA A 111 1.21 0.79 -14.04
C ALA A 111 1.07 -0.74 -14.03
N VAL A 112 1.18 -1.37 -12.85
CA VAL A 112 1.00 -2.83 -12.70
C VAL A 112 -0.40 -3.26 -13.12
N VAL A 113 -1.41 -2.47 -12.75
CA VAL A 113 -2.83 -2.74 -13.07
C VAL A 113 -3.08 -2.63 -14.58
N CYS A 114 -2.50 -1.61 -15.23
CA CYS A 114 -2.53 -1.46 -16.68
C CYS A 114 -1.87 -2.65 -17.38
N ALA A 115 -0.68 -3.05 -16.95
CA ALA A 115 0.02 -4.21 -17.50
C ALA A 115 -0.78 -5.51 -17.35
N LEU A 116 -1.42 -5.71 -16.18
CA LEU A 116 -2.26 -6.89 -15.93
C LEU A 116 -3.47 -6.96 -16.87
N MET A 117 -4.12 -5.83 -17.14
CA MET A 117 -5.23 -5.79 -18.10
C MET A 117 -4.76 -6.12 -19.52
N VAL A 118 -3.66 -5.53 -19.97
CA VAL A 118 -3.11 -5.80 -21.31
C VAL A 118 -2.70 -7.28 -21.42
N ASP A 119 -2.00 -7.81 -20.42
CA ASP A 119 -1.61 -9.22 -20.37
C ASP A 119 -2.83 -10.15 -20.32
N SER A 120 -3.90 -9.79 -19.60
CA SER A 120 -5.17 -10.51 -19.57
C SER A 120 -5.84 -10.58 -20.94
N ILE A 121 -5.89 -9.45 -21.68
CA ILE A 121 -6.37 -9.41 -23.07
C ILE A 121 -5.55 -10.33 -23.96
N LEU A 122 -4.22 -10.20 -23.92
CA LEU A 122 -3.30 -10.93 -24.80
C LEU A 122 -3.26 -12.43 -24.49
N SER A 123 -3.27 -12.81 -23.22
CA SER A 123 -3.18 -14.22 -22.79
C SER A 123 -4.51 -14.96 -22.77
N GLY A 124 -5.64 -14.25 -22.90
CA GLY A 124 -6.97 -14.85 -22.80
C GLY A 124 -7.39 -15.20 -21.36
N LYS A 125 -6.61 -14.79 -20.35
CA LYS A 125 -6.85 -15.15 -18.95
C LYS A 125 -7.65 -14.06 -18.24
N ALA A 126 -8.79 -14.43 -17.67
CA ALA A 126 -9.62 -13.51 -16.91
C ALA A 126 -8.98 -13.12 -15.56
N ILE A 127 -9.12 -11.86 -15.18
CA ILE A 127 -8.72 -11.32 -13.87
C ILE A 127 -9.81 -11.64 -12.83
N ASP A 128 -9.42 -11.95 -11.60
CA ASP A 128 -10.34 -12.14 -10.47
C ASP A 128 -11.01 -10.80 -10.08
N PRO A 129 -12.36 -10.71 -10.07
CA PRO A 129 -13.08 -9.48 -9.71
C PRO A 129 -12.91 -9.06 -8.23
N GLY A 130 -12.47 -9.97 -7.37
CA GLY A 130 -12.11 -9.73 -5.97
C GLY A 130 -10.69 -9.20 -5.77
N PHE A 131 -9.86 -9.19 -6.82
CA PHE A 131 -8.50 -8.67 -6.77
C PHE A 131 -8.43 -7.15 -6.97
N ALA A 132 -7.58 -6.49 -6.18
CA ALA A 132 -7.15 -5.13 -6.43
C ALA A 132 -5.62 -5.02 -6.33
N ALA A 133 -5.04 -4.02 -6.97
CA ALA A 133 -3.61 -3.77 -6.82
C ALA A 133 -3.25 -2.29 -6.91
N THR A 134 -2.05 -1.98 -6.42
CA THR A 134 -1.38 -0.71 -6.65
C THR A 134 0.12 -0.96 -6.80
N GLY A 135 0.77 -0.12 -7.58
CA GLY A 135 2.20 -0.24 -7.84
C GLY A 135 2.54 0.47 -9.14
N ASP A 136 3.68 1.15 -9.13
CA ASP A 136 4.33 1.52 -10.37
C ASP A 136 5.15 0.33 -10.89
N MET A 137 5.63 0.38 -12.13
CA MET A 137 6.32 -0.73 -12.77
C MET A 137 7.37 -0.23 -13.77
N THR A 138 8.55 -0.86 -13.76
CA THR A 138 9.58 -0.63 -14.78
C THR A 138 9.31 -1.46 -16.04
N ALA A 139 9.95 -1.11 -17.17
CA ALA A 139 9.92 -1.94 -18.39
C ALA A 139 10.46 -3.37 -18.20
N THR A 140 11.22 -3.65 -17.14
CA THR A 140 11.70 -5.01 -16.79
C THR A 140 10.66 -5.82 -16.01
N GLY A 141 9.55 -5.19 -15.62
CA GLY A 141 8.49 -5.81 -14.83
C GLY A 141 8.75 -5.79 -13.32
N ALA A 142 9.69 -4.98 -12.81
CA ALA A 142 9.88 -4.80 -11.38
C ALA A 142 8.79 -3.86 -10.82
N VAL A 143 8.14 -4.25 -9.74
CA VAL A 143 7.09 -3.45 -9.08
C VAL A 143 7.72 -2.44 -8.15
N GLN A 144 7.33 -1.17 -8.29
CA GLN A 144 7.93 -0.01 -7.63
C GLN A 144 7.00 0.58 -6.55
N PRO A 145 7.54 1.26 -5.53
CA PRO A 145 6.78 1.69 -4.36
C PRO A 145 5.87 2.86 -4.71
N VAL A 146 4.79 3.00 -3.95
CA VAL A 146 3.80 4.05 -4.16
C VAL A 146 3.35 4.66 -2.83
N GLY A 147 2.92 5.92 -2.88
CA GLY A 147 2.38 6.61 -1.71
C GLY A 147 0.98 6.12 -1.30
N GLY A 148 0.65 6.30 -0.02
CA GLY A 148 -0.71 6.17 0.50
C GLY A 148 -1.27 4.75 0.57
N VAL A 149 -0.41 3.72 0.60
CA VAL A 149 -0.81 2.31 0.57
C VAL A 149 -1.82 1.95 1.68
N PRO A 150 -1.64 2.32 2.97
CA PRO A 150 -2.63 1.99 4.00
C PRO A 150 -4.01 2.57 3.73
N SER A 151 -4.09 3.77 3.15
CA SER A 151 -5.35 4.40 2.76
C SER A 151 -5.97 3.68 1.56
N LYS A 152 -5.17 3.36 0.54
CA LYS A 152 -5.58 2.59 -0.65
C LYS A 152 -6.19 1.24 -0.28
N ILE A 153 -5.60 0.51 0.67
CA ILE A 153 -6.14 -0.76 1.17
C ILE A 153 -7.50 -0.58 1.84
N LYS A 154 -7.70 0.50 2.62
CA LYS A 154 -9.04 0.83 3.15
C LYS A 154 -10.06 1.04 2.04
N GLY A 155 -9.64 1.64 0.93
CA GLY A 155 -10.46 1.78 -0.28
C GLY A 155 -10.86 0.42 -0.87
N ALA A 156 -9.92 -0.53 -0.92
CA ALA A 156 -10.17 -1.91 -1.38
C ALA A 156 -11.17 -2.65 -0.47
N ILE A 157 -11.00 -2.54 0.85
CA ILE A 157 -11.91 -3.13 1.85
C ILE A 157 -13.34 -2.61 1.64
N ARG A 158 -13.51 -1.29 1.43
CA ARG A 158 -14.83 -0.66 1.18
C ARG A 158 -15.49 -1.07 -0.15
N LYS A 159 -14.73 -1.69 -1.05
CA LYS A 159 -15.19 -2.19 -2.36
C LYS A 159 -15.23 -3.72 -2.41
N ASP A 160 -15.28 -4.35 -1.23
CA ASP A 160 -15.40 -5.79 -1.01
C ASP A 160 -14.36 -6.60 -1.79
N CYS A 161 -13.14 -6.05 -1.95
CA CYS A 161 -12.03 -6.81 -2.49
C CYS A 161 -11.63 -7.90 -1.49
N SER A 162 -11.45 -9.14 -1.97
CA SER A 162 -11.02 -10.25 -1.12
C SER A 162 -9.52 -10.20 -0.84
N HIS A 163 -8.73 -9.73 -1.80
CA HIS A 163 -7.28 -9.67 -1.70
C HIS A 163 -6.68 -8.50 -2.50
N VAL A 164 -5.50 -8.05 -2.06
CA VAL A 164 -4.79 -6.92 -2.64
C VAL A 164 -3.30 -7.22 -2.83
N GLY A 165 -2.76 -6.81 -3.98
CA GLY A 165 -1.33 -6.78 -4.24
C GLY A 165 -0.74 -5.37 -4.04
N ILE A 166 0.34 -5.26 -3.27
CA ILE A 166 1.07 -4.02 -3.02
C ILE A 166 2.57 -4.19 -3.33
N PRO A 167 3.34 -3.13 -3.57
CA PRO A 167 4.79 -3.25 -3.74
C PRO A 167 5.46 -3.81 -2.48
N GLU A 168 6.45 -4.70 -2.63
CA GLU A 168 7.20 -5.29 -1.50
C GLU A 168 7.87 -4.21 -0.64
N GLN A 169 8.37 -3.14 -1.24
CA GLN A 169 8.97 -2.01 -0.51
C GLN A 169 7.97 -1.28 0.38
N ASN A 170 6.66 -1.33 0.10
CA ASN A 170 5.63 -0.74 0.96
C ASN A 170 5.19 -1.64 2.14
N LYS A 171 5.84 -2.80 2.36
CA LYS A 171 5.46 -3.72 3.46
C LYS A 171 5.53 -3.08 4.84
N GLU A 172 6.48 -2.17 5.07
CA GLU A 172 6.65 -1.54 6.38
C GLU A 172 5.46 -0.65 6.74
N SER A 173 4.81 0.00 5.76
CA SER A 173 3.57 0.74 6.00
C SER A 173 2.42 -0.15 6.49
N ILE A 174 2.43 -1.44 6.15
CA ILE A 174 1.45 -2.42 6.64
C ILE A 174 1.84 -2.92 8.02
N THR A 175 3.13 -3.15 8.25
CA THR A 175 3.68 -3.46 9.58
C THR A 175 3.31 -2.35 10.58
N ASP A 176 3.51 -1.09 10.21
CA ASP A 176 3.16 0.07 11.02
C ASP A 176 1.67 0.12 11.29
N ALA A 177 0.83 -0.07 10.27
CA ALA A 177 -0.61 -0.13 10.43
C ALA A 177 -1.03 -1.24 11.41
N TYR A 178 -0.38 -2.41 11.36
CA TYR A 178 -0.59 -3.51 12.30
C TYR A 178 -0.19 -3.14 13.74
N ILE A 179 0.96 -2.49 13.93
CA ILE A 179 1.42 -2.07 15.26
C ILE A 179 0.44 -1.06 15.87
N LEU A 180 -0.06 -0.13 15.06
CA LEU A 180 -0.95 0.93 15.50
C LEU A 180 -2.41 0.47 15.70
N LYS A 181 -2.89 -0.48 14.90
CA LYS A 181 -4.32 -0.85 14.83
C LYS A 181 -4.61 -2.28 15.29
N GLY A 182 -3.59 -3.05 15.64
CA GLY A 182 -3.71 -4.45 16.03
C GLY A 182 -3.91 -5.40 14.85
N ILE A 183 -4.21 -6.66 15.15
CA ILE A 183 -4.26 -7.71 14.12
C ILE A 183 -5.47 -7.63 13.19
N LYS A 184 -6.51 -6.85 13.56
CA LYS A 184 -7.70 -6.65 12.73
C LYS A 184 -7.37 -6.16 11.32
N SER A 185 -6.40 -5.24 11.19
CA SER A 185 -5.99 -4.74 9.88
C SER A 185 -5.37 -5.79 8.96
N LEU A 186 -5.00 -6.97 9.49
CA LEU A 186 -4.39 -8.07 8.73
C LEU A 186 -5.41 -9.12 8.27
N TYR A 187 -6.62 -9.16 8.84
CA TYR A 187 -7.66 -10.11 8.45
C TYR A 187 -8.94 -9.46 7.90
N ASP A 188 -9.00 -8.13 7.82
CA ASP A 188 -10.05 -7.43 7.08
C ASP A 188 -9.94 -7.66 5.55
N ILE A 189 -8.71 -7.84 5.03
CA ILE A 189 -8.39 -8.17 3.63
C ILE A 189 -7.08 -8.96 3.56
N GLN A 190 -6.90 -9.80 2.54
CA GLN A 190 -5.63 -10.50 2.33
C GLN A 190 -4.64 -9.60 1.59
N ILE A 191 -3.48 -9.34 2.19
CA ILE A 191 -2.46 -8.44 1.62
C ILE A 191 -1.27 -9.27 1.14
N PHE A 192 -0.92 -9.11 -0.13
CA PHE A 192 0.25 -9.72 -0.75
C PHE A 192 1.26 -8.66 -1.16
N THR A 193 2.55 -8.95 -0.99
CA THR A 193 3.62 -8.14 -1.55
C THR A 193 3.98 -8.62 -2.96
N LEU A 194 4.39 -7.66 -3.79
CA LEU A 194 4.74 -7.86 -5.18
C LEU A 194 6.12 -7.27 -5.44
N LYS A 195 7.05 -8.09 -5.92
CA LYS A 195 8.37 -7.68 -6.40
C LYS A 195 8.40 -7.55 -7.91
N SER A 196 7.61 -8.36 -8.60
CA SER A 196 7.57 -8.42 -10.06
C SER A 196 6.16 -8.53 -10.62
N PHE A 197 6.04 -8.25 -11.91
CA PHE A 197 4.81 -8.44 -12.66
C PHE A 197 4.34 -9.89 -12.63
N ASP A 198 5.24 -10.87 -12.67
CA ASP A 198 4.84 -12.29 -12.68
C ASP A 198 4.18 -12.72 -11.35
N GLU A 199 4.65 -12.19 -10.22
CA GLU A 199 3.96 -12.37 -8.93
C GLU A 199 2.56 -11.73 -8.96
N ALA A 200 2.45 -10.54 -9.56
CA ALA A 200 1.17 -9.84 -9.71
C ALA A 200 0.21 -10.64 -10.60
N HIS A 201 0.68 -11.16 -11.73
CA HIS A 201 -0.10 -11.98 -12.66
C HIS A 201 -0.54 -13.30 -11.99
N ALA A 202 0.36 -13.99 -11.29
CA ALA A 202 0.04 -15.24 -10.60
C ALA A 202 -1.06 -15.07 -9.53
N LEU A 203 -1.14 -13.88 -8.93
CA LEU A 203 -2.18 -13.54 -7.96
C LEU A 203 -3.48 -13.05 -8.61
N ALA A 204 -3.38 -12.19 -9.62
CA ALA A 204 -4.50 -11.47 -10.22
C ALA A 204 -5.47 -12.35 -11.02
N MET A 205 -4.98 -13.43 -11.65
CA MET A 205 -5.78 -14.24 -12.55
C MET A 205 -6.80 -15.10 -11.81
N LEU A 206 -7.99 -15.29 -12.40
CA LEU A 206 -9.05 -16.17 -11.88
C LEU A 206 -8.59 -17.63 -11.84
N LYS A 207 -7.88 -18.07 -12.90
CA LYS A 207 -7.16 -19.34 -12.92
C LYS A 207 -5.70 -19.06 -12.57
N ARG A 208 -5.28 -19.53 -11.40
CA ARG A 208 -3.96 -19.26 -10.79
C ARG A 208 -3.24 -20.56 -10.41
N PRO A 209 -1.94 -20.50 -10.07
CA PRO A 209 -1.23 -21.66 -9.54
C PRO A 209 -1.95 -22.26 -8.33
N GLU A 210 -1.94 -23.59 -8.20
CA GLU A 210 -2.64 -24.33 -7.14
C GLU A 210 -2.23 -23.84 -5.75
N ALA A 211 -0.93 -23.61 -5.52
CA ALA A 211 -0.42 -23.10 -4.25
C ALA A 211 -1.01 -21.72 -3.89
N THR A 212 -1.15 -20.82 -4.87
CA THR A 212 -1.76 -19.49 -4.66
C THR A 212 -3.24 -19.60 -4.34
N GLN A 213 -3.97 -20.47 -5.06
CA GLN A 213 -5.39 -20.72 -4.79
C GLN A 213 -5.60 -21.27 -3.38
N GLN A 214 -4.84 -22.30 -3.02
CA GLN A 214 -4.91 -22.91 -1.70
C GLN A 214 -4.57 -21.92 -0.58
N ALA A 215 -3.55 -21.07 -0.77
CA ALA A 215 -3.20 -20.03 0.20
C ALA A 215 -4.33 -19.02 0.42
N LEU A 216 -5.02 -18.59 -0.65
CA LEU A 216 -6.18 -17.68 -0.57
C LEU A 216 -7.34 -18.33 0.19
N ASP A 217 -7.66 -19.59 -0.11
CA ASP A 217 -8.78 -20.32 0.48
C ASP A 217 -8.52 -20.63 1.96
N ASP A 218 -7.32 -21.14 2.28
CA ASP A 218 -6.91 -21.42 3.66
C ASP A 218 -6.93 -20.16 4.52
N PHE A 219 -6.48 -19.04 3.97
CA PHE A 219 -6.52 -17.76 4.68
C PHE A 219 -7.94 -17.23 4.83
N ALA A 220 -8.83 -17.41 3.85
CA ALA A 220 -10.23 -16.99 3.95
C ALA A 220 -10.94 -17.69 5.14
N GLU A 221 -10.67 -18.97 5.37
CA GLU A 221 -11.18 -19.67 6.55
C GLU A 221 -10.59 -19.12 7.87
N ILE A 222 -9.30 -18.76 7.89
CA ILE A 222 -8.68 -18.09 9.05
C ILE A 222 -9.38 -16.75 9.32
N GLN A 223 -9.67 -15.96 8.28
CA GLN A 223 -10.41 -14.70 8.43
C GLN A 223 -11.77 -14.92 9.11
N GLN A 224 -12.52 -15.96 8.71
CA GLN A 224 -13.80 -16.28 9.34
C GLN A 224 -13.65 -16.61 10.83
N VAL A 225 -12.62 -17.38 11.19
CA VAL A 225 -12.34 -17.74 12.60
C VAL A 225 -11.98 -16.49 13.42
N LEU A 226 -11.09 -15.63 12.89
CA LEU A 226 -10.65 -14.42 13.60
C LEU A 226 -11.76 -13.37 13.72
N LYS A 227 -12.64 -13.25 12.72
CA LYS A 227 -13.82 -12.38 12.77
C LYS A 227 -14.81 -12.79 13.87
N LYS A 228 -14.89 -14.09 14.20
CA LYS A 228 -15.71 -14.58 15.32
C LYS A 228 -15.09 -14.26 16.68
N ASN A 229 -13.80 -14.51 16.82
CA ASN A 229 -13.06 -14.16 18.03
C ASN A 229 -11.57 -14.03 17.73
N GLU A 230 -11.06 -12.81 17.87
CA GLU A 230 -9.67 -12.46 17.60
C GLU A 230 -8.68 -13.29 18.45
N LYS A 231 -9.07 -13.72 19.67
CA LYS A 231 -8.22 -14.53 20.56
C LYS A 231 -7.87 -15.91 19.98
N TYR A 232 -8.62 -16.38 18.98
CA TYR A 232 -8.30 -17.64 18.29
C TYR A 232 -7.00 -17.59 17.49
N ILE A 233 -6.39 -16.42 17.32
CA ILE A 233 -5.04 -16.31 16.75
C ILE A 233 -4.01 -17.19 17.47
N TYR A 234 -4.19 -17.47 18.77
CA TYR A 234 -3.28 -18.30 19.56
C TYR A 234 -3.59 -19.81 19.50
N ASN A 235 -4.70 -20.21 18.86
CA ASN A 235 -5.08 -21.61 18.69
C ASN A 235 -4.03 -22.35 17.84
N SER A 236 -3.61 -23.55 18.25
CA SER A 236 -2.59 -24.33 17.53
C SER A 236 -2.98 -24.65 16.07
N LYS A 237 -4.26 -24.93 15.80
CA LYS A 237 -4.76 -25.21 14.44
C LYS A 237 -4.68 -23.98 13.55
N VAL A 238 -5.04 -22.80 14.07
CA VAL A 238 -4.92 -21.53 13.34
C VAL A 238 -3.46 -21.21 13.03
N ARG A 239 -2.56 -21.42 14.00
CA ARG A 239 -1.12 -21.22 13.83
C ARG A 239 -0.52 -22.13 12.77
N GLU A 240 -0.88 -23.41 12.79
CA GLU A 240 -0.40 -24.38 11.80
C GLU A 240 -0.92 -24.03 10.40
N ARG A 241 -2.17 -23.59 10.29
CA ARG A 241 -2.72 -23.17 9.00
C ARG A 241 -2.06 -21.89 8.48
N LEU A 242 -1.82 -20.89 9.33
CA LEU A 242 -1.05 -19.70 8.97
C LEU A 242 0.36 -20.06 8.48
N ARG A 243 1.03 -21.00 9.16
CA ARG A 243 2.35 -21.51 8.73
C ARG A 243 2.29 -22.12 7.33
N LYS A 244 1.28 -22.94 7.05
CA LYS A 244 1.08 -23.55 5.72
C LYS A 244 0.82 -22.51 4.64
N VAL A 245 -0.04 -21.51 4.90
CA VAL A 245 -0.29 -20.40 3.97
C VAL A 245 1.02 -19.68 3.62
N VAL A 246 1.87 -19.39 4.61
CA VAL A 246 3.18 -18.74 4.38
C VAL A 246 4.14 -19.62 3.58
N GLN A 247 4.07 -20.95 3.73
CA GLN A 247 4.87 -21.87 2.91
C GLN A 247 4.40 -21.93 1.47
N LEU A 248 3.08 -21.94 1.24
CA LEU A 248 2.46 -21.94 -0.09
C LEU A 248 2.66 -20.62 -0.83
N SER A 249 2.55 -19.50 -0.10
CA SER A 249 2.68 -18.15 -0.63
C SER A 249 3.52 -17.28 0.32
N PRO A 250 4.86 -17.27 0.14
CA PRO A 250 5.77 -16.49 0.98
C PRO A 250 5.55 -14.97 0.95
N ASN A 251 4.93 -14.47 -0.13
CA ASN A 251 4.55 -13.08 -0.30
C ASN A 251 3.18 -12.71 0.31
N HIS A 252 2.48 -13.65 0.95
CA HIS A 252 1.25 -13.38 1.73
C HIS A 252 1.59 -12.66 3.04
N LEU A 253 1.62 -11.33 3.00
CA LEU A 253 2.07 -10.48 4.10
C LEU A 253 1.15 -10.58 5.31
N SER A 254 -0.16 -10.60 5.10
CA SER A 254 -1.15 -10.76 6.18
C SER A 254 -0.92 -12.07 6.95
N ALA A 255 -0.77 -13.20 6.24
CA ALA A 255 -0.50 -14.50 6.86
C ALA A 255 0.83 -14.51 7.61
N ARG A 256 1.88 -13.92 7.03
CA ARG A 256 3.20 -13.81 7.66
C ARG A 256 3.13 -13.02 8.97
N LEU A 257 2.50 -11.85 8.98
CA LEU A 257 2.39 -11.01 10.17
C LEU A 257 1.49 -11.64 11.24
N LEU A 258 0.37 -12.24 10.87
CA LEU A 258 -0.50 -12.98 11.78
C LEU A 258 0.20 -14.19 12.39
N TYR A 259 0.98 -14.94 11.60
CA TYR A 259 1.79 -16.04 12.09
C TYR A 259 2.79 -15.56 13.13
N LEU A 260 3.57 -14.52 12.83
CA LEU A 260 4.54 -13.94 13.78
C LEU A 260 3.86 -13.45 15.06
N HIS A 261 2.71 -12.78 14.95
CA HIS A 261 1.91 -12.36 16.10
C HIS A 261 1.49 -13.56 16.96
N SER A 262 1.00 -14.64 16.34
CA SER A 262 0.51 -15.83 17.04
C SER A 262 1.58 -16.54 17.88
N VAL A 263 2.85 -16.40 17.51
CA VAL A 263 4.00 -16.95 18.24
C VAL A 263 4.71 -15.90 19.11
N LYS A 264 4.09 -14.73 19.33
CA LYS A 264 4.63 -13.60 20.11
C LYS A 264 5.96 -13.05 19.58
N LYS A 265 6.23 -13.23 18.28
CA LYS A 265 7.40 -12.70 17.54
C LYS A 265 7.02 -11.65 16.50
N GLY A 266 5.82 -11.09 16.59
CA GLY A 266 5.39 -9.98 15.73
C GLY A 266 6.25 -8.72 15.94
N PRO A 267 6.36 -7.85 14.93
CA PRO A 267 7.07 -6.58 15.07
C PRO A 267 6.41 -5.72 16.14
N LYS A 268 7.24 -4.98 16.89
CA LYS A 268 6.83 -4.15 18.04
C LYS A 268 7.23 -2.69 17.88
N LYS A 269 8.06 -2.40 16.88
CA LYS A 269 8.61 -1.08 16.59
C LYS A 269 8.15 -0.65 15.22
N LEU A 270 7.67 0.59 15.15
CA LEU A 270 7.33 1.26 13.91
C LEU A 270 8.61 1.45 13.10
N SER A 271 8.45 1.51 11.78
CA SER A 271 9.49 1.97 10.87
C SER A 271 9.92 3.40 11.23
N LEU A 272 11.07 3.82 10.69
CA LEU A 272 11.55 5.19 10.88
C LEU A 272 10.54 6.20 10.33
N LEU A 273 10.06 6.00 9.10
CA LEU A 273 9.03 6.83 8.48
C LEU A 273 7.73 6.81 9.30
N GLY A 274 7.24 5.64 9.69
CA GLY A 274 6.01 5.50 10.48
C GLY A 274 6.13 6.14 11.87
N SER A 275 7.31 6.15 12.45
CA SER A 275 7.60 6.86 13.71
C SER A 275 7.54 8.37 13.52
N ILE A 276 8.16 8.90 12.46
CA ILE A 276 8.13 10.33 12.12
C ILE A 276 6.70 10.77 11.82
N GLU A 277 5.98 10.06 10.95
CA GLU A 277 4.58 10.37 10.62
C GLU A 277 3.69 10.28 11.86
N GLY A 278 3.91 9.31 12.75
CA GLY A 278 3.17 9.18 14.00
C GLY A 278 3.36 10.41 14.90
N ILE A 279 4.60 10.89 15.05
CA ILE A 279 4.92 12.09 15.83
C ILE A 279 4.34 13.34 15.17
N ASP A 280 4.54 13.52 13.86
CA ASP A 280 4.03 14.65 13.09
C ASP A 280 2.50 14.74 13.19
N ASN A 281 1.80 13.61 13.06
CA ASN A 281 0.34 13.58 13.18
C ASN A 281 -0.14 13.95 14.59
N ALA A 282 0.51 13.42 15.64
CA ALA A 282 0.19 13.76 17.02
C ALA A 282 0.45 15.25 17.32
N GLY A 283 1.56 15.78 16.80
CA GLY A 283 2.01 17.17 16.97
C GLY A 283 1.33 18.21 16.08
N SER A 284 0.58 17.78 15.05
CA SER A 284 0.11 18.63 13.96
C SER A 284 -0.70 19.85 14.41
N GLN A 285 -1.64 19.67 15.35
CA GLN A 285 -2.46 20.77 15.87
C GLN A 285 -1.63 21.78 16.64
N LEU A 286 -0.74 21.32 17.52
CA LEU A 286 0.16 22.20 18.28
C LEU A 286 1.12 22.93 17.34
N ALA A 287 1.69 22.25 16.34
CA ALA A 287 2.57 22.84 15.36
C ALA A 287 1.88 23.97 14.57
N SER A 288 0.62 23.76 14.15
CA SER A 288 -0.19 24.80 13.51
C SER A 288 -0.34 26.01 14.43
N MET A 289 -0.74 25.78 15.68
CA MET A 289 -0.99 26.85 16.65
C MET A 289 0.25 27.67 17.02
N LEU A 290 1.41 27.03 17.06
CA LEU A 290 2.69 27.70 17.27
C LEU A 290 3.06 28.57 16.05
N LYS A 291 2.74 28.10 14.84
CA LYS A 291 3.06 28.80 13.59
C LYS A 291 2.17 30.00 13.33
N ASP A 292 0.87 29.90 13.59
CA ASP A 292 -0.11 30.96 13.35
C ASP A 292 -0.30 31.91 14.56
N GLY A 293 0.35 31.61 15.69
CA GLY A 293 0.25 32.40 16.92
C GLY A 293 -1.12 32.31 17.60
N SER A 294 -2.01 31.43 17.13
CA SER A 294 -3.40 31.29 17.63
C SER A 294 -3.47 30.83 19.09
N PHE A 295 -2.38 30.26 19.62
CA PHE A 295 -2.25 29.96 21.04
C PHE A 295 -2.39 31.20 21.96
N MET A 296 -2.23 32.41 21.40
CA MET A 296 -2.36 33.70 22.10
C MET A 296 -3.79 34.24 22.20
N SER A 297 -4.75 33.65 21.49
CA SER A 297 -6.13 34.16 21.45
C SER A 297 -6.91 33.85 22.74
N ALA A 298 -7.86 34.72 23.10
CA ALA A 298 -8.79 34.47 24.20
C ALA A 298 -9.75 33.32 23.81
N GLY A 299 -9.36 32.09 24.18
CA GLY A 299 -9.93 30.82 23.69
C GLY A 299 -8.89 29.80 23.22
N GLY A 300 -7.61 30.20 23.18
CA GLY A 300 -6.47 29.41 22.69
C GLY A 300 -6.10 28.18 23.54
N LEU A 301 -5.70 27.12 22.83
CA LEU A 301 -5.48 25.72 23.26
C LEU A 301 -6.56 25.22 24.23
N GLY A 302 -7.51 24.41 23.74
CA GLY A 302 -8.31 23.60 24.66
C GLY A 302 -7.36 22.73 25.49
N ASP A 303 -7.65 22.56 26.79
CA ASP A 303 -6.88 21.60 27.63
C ASP A 303 -6.89 20.20 26.98
N ASP A 304 -7.95 19.92 26.24
CA ASP A 304 -8.13 18.76 25.37
C ASP A 304 -7.01 18.59 24.34
N THR A 305 -6.60 19.64 23.60
CA THR A 305 -5.55 19.52 22.56
C THR A 305 -4.18 19.12 23.14
N LEU A 306 -3.81 19.71 24.28
CA LEU A 306 -2.55 19.36 24.96
C LEU A 306 -2.62 17.97 25.59
N THR A 307 -3.78 17.64 26.15
CA THR A 307 -4.04 16.33 26.74
C THR A 307 -3.97 15.24 25.67
N ASP A 308 -4.59 15.46 24.51
CA ASP A 308 -4.57 14.58 23.36
C ASP A 308 -3.15 14.37 22.83
N LEU A 309 -2.38 15.46 22.64
CA LEU A 309 -0.98 15.38 22.23
C LEU A 309 -0.15 14.52 23.19
N VAL A 310 -0.24 14.82 24.49
CA VAL A 310 0.53 14.10 25.52
C VAL A 310 0.11 12.63 25.56
N TYR A 311 -1.17 12.35 25.46
CA TYR A 311 -1.71 11.00 25.41
C TYR A 311 -1.19 10.23 24.18
N GLU A 312 -1.33 10.79 22.99
CA GLU A 312 -0.95 10.18 21.72
C GLU A 312 0.56 9.89 21.66
N ILE A 313 1.41 10.88 21.99
CA ILE A 313 2.86 10.66 21.99
C ILE A 313 3.25 9.63 23.06
N SER A 314 2.66 9.70 24.27
CA SER A 314 2.95 8.73 25.33
C SER A 314 2.53 7.31 24.94
N ARG A 315 1.42 7.16 24.21
CA ARG A 315 0.94 5.88 23.67
C ARG A 315 1.86 5.35 22.57
N LEU A 316 2.35 6.20 21.68
CA LEU A 316 3.25 5.83 20.57
C LEU A 316 4.68 5.53 21.04
N ARG A 317 5.16 6.20 22.09
CA ARG A 317 6.54 6.15 22.56
C ARG A 317 7.13 4.73 22.69
N PRO A 318 6.43 3.73 23.24
CA PRO A 318 6.97 2.36 23.34
C PRO A 318 7.21 1.71 21.97
N THR A 319 6.50 2.11 20.93
CA THR A 319 6.59 1.55 19.58
C THR A 319 7.48 2.37 18.65
N LEU A 320 7.87 3.59 18.99
CA LEU A 320 8.74 4.42 18.13
C LEU A 320 10.13 3.79 17.90
N ASP A 321 10.67 4.02 16.71
CA ASP A 321 12.10 3.85 16.41
C ASP A 321 12.92 4.72 17.37
N LYS A 322 13.99 4.15 17.92
CA LYS A 322 14.82 4.81 18.94
C LYS A 322 15.37 6.15 18.47
N ARG A 323 15.72 6.28 17.19
CA ARG A 323 16.26 7.50 16.58
C ARG A 323 15.29 8.68 16.68
N THR A 324 13.98 8.41 16.70
CA THR A 324 12.92 9.43 16.77
C THR A 324 12.56 9.88 18.19
N THR A 325 13.16 9.26 19.23
CA THR A 325 12.77 9.52 20.63
C THR A 325 12.96 10.98 21.03
N LYS A 326 14.08 11.61 20.63
CA LYS A 326 14.35 13.03 20.92
C LYS A 326 13.33 13.95 20.27
N TYR A 327 12.91 13.61 19.05
CA TYR A 327 11.89 14.34 18.33
C TYR A 327 10.50 14.19 18.96
N ALA A 328 10.14 13.01 19.48
CA ALA A 328 8.93 12.86 20.27
C ALA A 328 8.98 13.63 21.60
N ASP A 329 10.14 13.64 22.26
CA ASP A 329 10.33 14.30 23.55
C ASP A 329 10.27 15.84 23.46
N SER A 330 10.66 16.45 22.33
CA SER A 330 10.55 17.89 22.13
C SER A 330 9.09 18.37 22.18
N TYR A 331 8.16 17.66 21.53
CA TYR A 331 6.72 17.94 21.63
C TYR A 331 6.19 17.82 23.07
N LEU A 332 6.59 16.78 23.81
CA LEU A 332 6.20 16.63 25.21
C LEU A 332 6.73 17.77 26.09
N ASN A 333 7.93 18.26 25.80
CA ASN A 333 8.52 19.39 26.53
C ASN A 333 7.72 20.68 26.30
N VAL A 334 7.31 20.95 25.05
CA VAL A 334 6.42 22.08 24.73
C VAL A 334 5.09 21.94 25.47
N ALA A 335 4.43 20.78 25.38
CA ALA A 335 3.14 20.55 26.02
C ALA A 335 3.19 20.73 27.56
N ARG A 336 4.22 20.17 28.22
CA ARG A 336 4.45 20.34 29.66
C ARG A 336 4.78 21.78 30.03
N PHE A 337 5.48 22.52 29.18
CA PHE A 337 5.77 23.92 29.41
C PHE A 337 4.49 24.76 29.40
N ILE A 338 3.63 24.57 28.39
CA ILE A 338 2.37 25.30 28.27
C ILE A 338 1.46 24.98 29.47
N LYS A 339 1.30 23.70 29.82
CA LYS A 339 0.45 23.27 30.94
C LYS A 339 0.86 23.93 32.27
N ARG A 340 2.16 23.90 32.61
CA ARG A 340 2.70 24.47 33.87
C ARG A 340 2.50 25.99 33.99
N HIS A 341 2.49 26.71 32.87
CA HIS A 341 2.42 28.18 32.90
C HIS A 341 1.00 28.72 32.73
N ARG A 342 0.08 27.95 32.15
CA ARG A 342 -1.34 28.29 32.11
C ARG A 342 -1.96 28.30 33.51
N GLU A 343 -1.64 27.30 34.33
CA GLU A 343 -2.09 27.20 35.73
C GLU A 343 -1.66 28.41 36.60
N ARG A 344 -0.65 29.18 36.15
CA ARG A 344 -0.07 30.31 36.89
C ARG A 344 -0.56 31.69 36.44
N ASN A 345 -1.54 31.77 35.51
CA ASN A 345 -2.16 33.03 35.02
C ASN A 345 -1.18 34.15 34.64
N ARG A 346 -0.01 33.80 34.10
CA ARG A 346 1.03 34.77 33.72
C ARG A 346 1.67 34.34 32.42
N LEU A 347 1.10 34.73 31.28
CA LEU A 347 1.81 34.71 30.00
C LEU A 347 2.46 36.09 29.80
N ASN A 348 3.74 36.22 30.15
CA ASN A 348 4.50 37.45 29.93
C ASN A 348 5.45 37.30 28.72
N ALA A 349 6.03 38.41 28.25
CA ALA A 349 6.94 38.42 27.09
C ALA A 349 8.19 37.51 27.23
N GLN A 350 8.56 37.12 28.46
CA GLN A 350 9.65 36.18 28.70
C GLN A 350 9.22 34.74 28.42
N LEU A 351 8.08 34.31 28.95
CA LEU A 351 7.52 32.99 28.71
C LEU A 351 7.20 32.73 27.24
N MET A 352 6.82 33.78 26.52
CA MET A 352 6.63 33.74 25.07
C MET A 352 7.92 33.43 24.32
N ARG A 353 9.04 34.03 24.74
CA ARG A 353 10.35 33.74 24.15
C ARG A 353 10.80 32.31 24.47
N GLU A 354 10.57 31.84 25.69
CA GLU A 354 10.88 30.45 26.08
C GLU A 354 10.04 29.42 25.31
N LEU A 355 8.74 29.68 25.12
CA LEU A 355 7.88 28.83 24.30
C LEU A 355 8.34 28.79 22.84
N GLN A 356 8.68 29.95 22.27
CA GLN A 356 9.23 30.01 20.91
C GLN A 356 10.54 29.23 20.79
N GLN A 357 11.41 29.29 21.80
CA GLN A 357 12.64 28.49 21.82
C GLN A 357 12.35 26.99 21.84
N LEU A 358 11.38 26.53 22.62
CA LEU A 358 10.97 25.12 22.65
C LEU A 358 10.31 24.66 21.34
N ALA A 359 9.51 25.52 20.72
CA ALA A 359 8.94 25.29 19.40
C ALA A 359 10.05 25.14 18.34
N ASN A 360 10.98 26.11 18.29
CA ASN A 360 12.12 26.06 17.38
C ASN A 360 13.00 24.82 17.64
N ALA A 361 13.16 24.39 18.89
CA ALA A 361 13.90 23.18 19.23
C ALA A 361 13.22 21.91 18.67
N THR A 362 11.90 21.90 18.54
CA THR A 362 11.14 20.81 17.92
C THR A 362 11.46 20.71 16.43
N ASP A 363 11.46 21.83 15.71
CA ASP A 363 11.84 21.90 14.29
C ASP A 363 13.31 21.54 14.06
N ILE A 364 14.20 21.96 14.98
CA ILE A 364 15.62 21.62 14.93
C ILE A 364 15.83 20.11 15.09
N GLU A 365 15.17 19.46 16.06
CA GLU A 365 15.30 18.01 16.24
C GLU A 365 14.72 17.23 15.04
N ARG A 366 13.60 17.70 14.45
CA ARG A 366 13.07 17.12 13.20
C ARG A 366 14.07 17.25 12.05
N THR A 367 14.63 18.44 11.87
CA THR A 367 15.59 18.73 10.79
C THR A 367 16.89 17.94 10.99
N ARG A 368 17.38 17.86 12.22
CA ARG A 368 18.55 17.06 12.59
C ARG A 368 18.33 15.58 12.26
N LEU A 369 17.14 15.05 12.56
CA LEU A 369 16.78 13.67 12.25
C LEU A 369 16.81 13.45 10.73
N LEU A 370 16.16 14.31 9.95
CA LEU A 370 16.05 14.18 8.49
C LEU A 370 17.37 14.45 7.74
N ASN A 371 18.28 15.23 8.33
CA ASN A 371 19.61 15.50 7.77
C ASN A 371 20.67 14.47 8.17
N ASN A 372 20.33 13.51 9.03
CA ASN A 372 21.21 12.39 9.30
C ASN A 372 21.32 11.51 8.05
N GLU A 373 22.54 11.19 7.63
CA GLU A 373 22.81 10.47 6.37
C GLU A 373 22.11 9.11 6.32
N GLU A 374 22.25 8.29 7.37
CA GLU A 374 21.62 6.96 7.46
C GLU A 374 20.07 7.06 7.42
N VAL A 375 19.51 8.05 8.13
CA VAL A 375 18.06 8.30 8.11
C VAL A 375 17.60 8.70 6.71
N ARG A 376 18.36 9.57 6.05
CA ARG A 376 18.00 10.09 4.73
C ARG A 376 18.05 9.00 3.67
N GLU A 377 19.06 8.12 3.71
CA GLU A 377 19.16 6.96 2.82
C GLU A 377 17.97 6.02 3.03
N GLU A 378 17.65 5.64 4.29
CA GLU A 378 16.53 4.76 4.60
C GLU A 378 15.16 5.34 4.20
N LEU A 379 15.00 6.66 4.19
CA LEU A 379 13.76 7.31 3.75
C LEU A 379 13.65 7.48 2.23
N MET A 380 14.74 7.33 1.49
CA MET A 380 14.77 7.39 0.02
C MET A 380 14.63 6.01 -0.65
N ASP A 381 14.98 4.93 0.07
CA ASP A 381 14.84 3.53 -0.33
C ASP A 381 13.43 2.95 -0.05
#